data_AF-A0A8X8ZEQ7-F1
#
_entry.id   AF-A0A8X8ZEQ7-F1
#
_cell.length_a   1.000
_cell.length_b   1.000
_cell.length_c   1.000
_cell.angle_alpha   90.00
_cell.angle_beta   90.00
_cell.angle_gamma   90.00
#
_symmetry.space_group_name_H-M   'P 1'
#
loop_
_entity.id
_entity.type
_entity.pdbx_description
1 polymer ?
#
loop_
_entity_poly.entity_id
_entity_poly.type
_entity_poly.pdbx_seq_one_letter_code
_entity_poly.pdbx_strand_id
1 'polypeptide(L)'
;MVKLFPKLTEMAMVVVILIATMAFQAAVNPPGGVWQDDSPSHKAGRAVMATDSPELYISFIIATNTAFISSMITIVLISTGAPHVDFVFLSITTYSMWVSIASIGVSYGISLLMTNPMETKSVFEIAMIVVGVFVGIYILLLIYFPIRTIVLGGLKQAETQIQSLLDGLAGQPDCPSKRAIVSLCVTIQRWIGVLTTGY
;
A
#
# COMPACT_ATOMS: atom_id res chain seq x y z
N MET A 1 14.52 -12.45 -13.86
CA MET A 1 13.85 -11.32 -13.16
C MET A 1 12.91 -10.53 -14.08
N VAL A 2 13.28 -10.23 -15.35
CA VAL A 2 12.47 -9.40 -16.29
C VAL A 2 11.11 -9.99 -16.70
N LYS A 3 10.94 -11.33 -16.73
CA LYS A 3 9.65 -11.97 -17.07
C LYS A 3 8.63 -12.03 -15.93
N LEU A 4 9.01 -11.63 -14.71
CA LEU A 4 8.14 -11.75 -13.53
C LEU A 4 7.24 -10.52 -13.35
N PHE A 5 7.75 -9.33 -13.67
CA PHE A 5 7.01 -8.06 -13.59
C PHE A 5 5.67 -8.05 -14.35
N PRO A 6 5.60 -8.42 -15.64
CA PRO A 6 4.34 -8.39 -16.38
C PRO A 6 3.29 -9.37 -15.82
N LYS A 7 3.72 -10.52 -15.29
CA LYS A 7 2.81 -11.46 -14.64
C LYS A 7 2.22 -10.90 -13.34
N LEU A 8 3.02 -10.17 -12.55
CA LEU A 8 2.55 -9.56 -11.31
C LEU A 8 1.52 -8.44 -11.56
N THR A 9 1.72 -7.63 -12.61
CA THR A 9 0.78 -6.57 -13.00
C THR A 9 -0.55 -7.14 -13.52
N GLU A 10 -0.52 -8.22 -14.28
CA GLU A 10 -1.73 -8.92 -14.75
C GLU A 10 -2.54 -9.48 -13.57
N MET A 11 -1.88 -10.14 -12.61
CA MET A 11 -2.54 -10.64 -11.41
C MET A 11 -3.12 -9.51 -10.57
N ALA A 12 -2.38 -8.41 -10.41
CA ALA A 12 -2.85 -7.23 -9.68
C ALA A 12 -4.10 -6.61 -10.34
N MET A 13 -4.12 -6.48 -11.67
CA MET A 13 -5.29 -6.02 -12.43
C MET A 13 -6.52 -6.88 -12.15
N VAL A 14 -6.38 -8.20 -12.18
CA VAL A 14 -7.48 -9.13 -11.88
C VAL A 14 -8.00 -8.88 -10.46
N VAL A 15 -7.11 -8.80 -9.47
CA VAL A 15 -7.49 -8.58 -8.08
C VAL A 15 -8.25 -7.25 -7.90
N VAL A 16 -7.77 -6.15 -8.48
CA VAL A 16 -8.46 -4.85 -8.32
C VAL A 16 -9.80 -4.79 -9.05
N ILE A 17 -9.93 -5.46 -10.19
CA ILE A 17 -11.22 -5.58 -10.90
C ILE A 17 -12.21 -6.39 -10.04
N LEU A 18 -11.75 -7.48 -9.42
CA LEU A 18 -12.57 -8.27 -8.49
C LEU A 18 -13.02 -7.42 -7.30
N ILE A 19 -12.12 -6.66 -6.67
CA ILE A 19 -12.47 -5.79 -5.54
C ILE A 19 -13.47 -4.70 -5.96
N ALA A 20 -13.25 -4.06 -7.11
CA ALA A 20 -14.19 -3.08 -7.65
C ALA A 20 -15.57 -3.69 -7.88
N THR A 21 -15.62 -4.92 -8.42
CA THR A 21 -16.87 -5.65 -8.66
C THR A 21 -17.58 -5.99 -7.35
N MET A 22 -16.85 -6.49 -6.36
CA MET A 22 -17.39 -6.82 -5.04
C MET A 22 -17.90 -5.56 -4.32
N ALA A 23 -17.16 -4.45 -4.39
CA ALA A 23 -17.57 -3.17 -3.83
C ALA A 23 -18.84 -2.64 -4.50
N PHE A 24 -18.91 -2.70 -5.83
CA PHE A 24 -20.10 -2.30 -6.57
C PHE A 24 -21.32 -3.16 -6.16
N GLN A 25 -21.15 -4.49 -6.10
CA GLN A 25 -22.21 -5.41 -5.68
C GLN A 25 -22.68 -5.13 -4.25
N ALA A 26 -21.76 -4.89 -3.33
CA ALA A 26 -22.08 -4.57 -1.93
C ALA A 26 -22.82 -3.23 -1.79
N ALA A 27 -22.48 -2.23 -2.62
CA ALA A 27 -23.14 -0.92 -2.60
C ALA A 27 -24.57 -0.97 -3.13
N VAL A 28 -24.83 -1.73 -4.22
CA VAL A 28 -26.17 -1.83 -4.81
C VAL A 28 -27.06 -2.85 -4.10
N ASN A 29 -26.47 -3.83 -3.43
CA ASN A 29 -27.17 -4.83 -2.64
C ASN A 29 -26.65 -4.78 -1.19
N PRO A 30 -27.13 -3.82 -0.38
CA PRO A 30 -26.65 -3.68 0.99
C PRO A 30 -26.99 -4.93 1.83
N PRO A 31 -26.16 -5.26 2.82
CA PRO A 31 -26.43 -6.36 3.74
C PRO A 31 -27.77 -6.15 4.45
N GLY A 32 -28.59 -7.21 4.53
CA GLY A 32 -29.97 -7.12 5.01
C GLY A 32 -30.99 -6.64 3.96
N GLY A 33 -30.54 -6.25 2.76
CA GLY A 33 -31.40 -5.86 1.65
C GLY A 33 -32.01 -4.47 1.79
N VAL A 34 -33.09 -4.25 1.05
CA VAL A 34 -33.88 -3.01 1.07
C VAL A 34 -35.31 -3.31 1.52
N TRP A 35 -35.93 -2.34 2.18
CA TRP A 35 -37.34 -2.41 2.54
C TRP A 35 -38.21 -2.58 1.29
N GLN A 36 -39.21 -3.45 1.36
CA GLN A 36 -40.11 -3.75 0.23
C GLN A 36 -41.45 -2.99 0.33
N ASP A 37 -41.75 -2.44 1.49
CA ASP A 37 -42.97 -1.72 1.82
C ASP A 37 -42.68 -0.36 2.47
N ASP A 38 -43.72 0.47 2.53
CA ASP A 38 -43.68 1.77 3.20
C ASP A 38 -44.32 1.65 4.58
N SER A 39 -43.65 2.18 5.60
CA SER A 39 -44.16 2.27 6.97
C SER A 39 -43.77 3.61 7.62
N PRO A 40 -44.31 3.95 8.81
CA PRO A 40 -43.88 5.16 9.52
C PRO A 40 -42.39 5.18 9.87
N SER A 41 -41.73 4.02 9.98
CA SER A 41 -40.31 3.91 10.36
C SER A 41 -39.37 3.72 9.17
N HIS A 42 -39.87 3.31 7.99
CA HIS A 42 -39.04 3.08 6.81
C HIS A 42 -39.78 3.30 5.49
N LYS A 43 -39.03 3.53 4.43
CA LYS A 43 -39.56 3.68 3.07
C LYS A 43 -39.04 2.58 2.17
N ALA A 44 -39.88 2.09 1.27
CA ALA A 44 -39.53 1.10 0.28
C ALA A 44 -38.31 1.58 -0.54
N GLY A 45 -37.40 0.65 -0.84
CA GLY A 45 -36.15 0.93 -1.56
C GLY A 45 -35.02 1.53 -0.71
N ARG A 46 -35.25 1.87 0.57
CA ARG A 46 -34.15 2.23 1.48
C ARG A 46 -33.50 0.97 2.06
N ALA A 47 -32.18 1.02 2.25
CA ALA A 47 -31.43 -0.06 2.87
C ALA A 47 -31.95 -0.35 4.28
N VAL A 48 -32.19 -1.63 4.60
CA VAL A 48 -32.64 -2.05 5.94
C VAL A 48 -31.63 -1.64 7.01
N MET A 49 -30.34 -1.79 6.70
CA MET A 49 -29.23 -1.38 7.55
C MET A 49 -29.26 0.11 7.91
N ALA A 50 -29.74 0.99 7.00
CA ALA A 50 -29.82 2.42 7.26
C ALA A 50 -30.90 2.77 8.30
N THR A 51 -31.90 1.91 8.48
CA THR A 51 -32.96 2.08 9.48
C THR A 51 -32.59 1.45 10.81
N ASP A 52 -32.01 0.23 10.78
CA ASP A 52 -31.68 -0.52 11.98
C ASP A 52 -30.45 0.03 12.72
N SER A 53 -29.40 0.38 11.97
CA SER A 53 -28.10 0.78 12.53
C SER A 53 -27.42 1.84 11.64
N PRO A 54 -27.84 3.12 11.72
CA PRO A 54 -27.37 4.17 10.81
C PRO A 54 -25.86 4.45 10.90
N GLU A 55 -25.24 4.29 12.07
CA GLU A 55 -23.80 4.50 12.23
C GLU A 55 -22.98 3.47 11.45
N LEU A 56 -23.33 2.19 11.56
CA LEU A 56 -22.67 1.10 10.85
C LEU A 56 -22.93 1.17 9.35
N TYR A 57 -24.11 1.64 8.94
CA TYR A 57 -24.41 1.91 7.54
C TYR A 57 -23.50 2.99 6.93
N ILE A 58 -23.25 4.09 7.65
CA ILE A 58 -22.35 5.16 7.20
C ILE A 58 -20.92 4.60 7.03
N SER A 59 -20.42 3.86 8.01
CA SER A 59 -19.09 3.23 7.92
C SER A 59 -19.00 2.25 6.75
N PHE A 60 -20.04 1.44 6.53
CA PHE A 60 -20.12 0.50 5.41
C PHE A 60 -20.05 1.19 4.05
N ILE A 61 -20.82 2.27 3.86
CA ILE A 61 -20.83 3.03 2.61
C ILE A 61 -19.49 3.72 2.36
N ILE A 62 -18.88 4.32 3.39
CA ILE A 62 -17.56 4.96 3.27
C ILE A 62 -16.51 3.93 2.86
N ALA A 63 -16.48 2.77 3.52
CA ALA A 63 -15.52 1.71 3.21
C ALA A 63 -15.72 1.17 1.78
N THR A 64 -16.96 0.82 1.44
CA THR A 64 -17.28 0.26 0.12
C THR A 64 -16.96 1.24 -1.01
N ASN A 65 -17.27 2.51 -0.84
CA ASN A 65 -16.95 3.55 -1.83
C ASN A 65 -15.43 3.79 -1.94
N THR A 66 -14.73 3.80 -0.82
CA THR A 66 -13.26 3.94 -0.80
C THR A 66 -12.60 2.77 -1.53
N ALA A 67 -13.06 1.53 -1.30
CA ALA A 67 -12.58 0.35 -2.02
C ALA A 67 -12.80 0.45 -3.53
N PHE A 68 -13.97 0.95 -3.95
CA PHE A 68 -14.33 1.13 -5.35
C PHE A 68 -13.46 2.19 -6.04
N ILE A 69 -13.39 3.40 -5.49
CA ILE A 69 -12.61 4.50 -6.05
C ILE A 69 -11.12 4.16 -6.09
N SER A 70 -10.58 3.59 -5.00
CA SER A 70 -9.18 3.19 -4.95
C SER A 70 -8.86 2.13 -6.02
N SER A 71 -9.75 1.17 -6.24
CA SER A 71 -9.58 0.17 -7.30
C SER A 71 -9.63 0.78 -8.70
N MET A 72 -10.53 1.74 -8.96
CA MET A 72 -10.56 2.46 -10.25
C MET A 72 -9.26 3.21 -10.52
N ILE A 73 -8.72 3.89 -9.50
CA ILE A 73 -7.41 4.56 -9.59
C ILE A 73 -6.34 3.53 -9.96
N THR A 74 -6.27 2.40 -9.26
CA THR A 74 -5.28 1.36 -9.56
C THR A 74 -5.43 0.81 -10.98
N ILE A 75 -6.65 0.55 -11.45
CA ILE A 75 -6.92 0.07 -12.81
C ILE A 75 -6.40 1.06 -13.84
N VAL A 76 -6.74 2.35 -13.71
CA VAL A 76 -6.28 3.40 -14.64
C VAL A 76 -4.77 3.49 -14.62
N LEU A 77 -4.14 3.50 -13.44
CA LEU A 77 -2.68 3.56 -13.34
C LEU A 77 -2.04 2.35 -14.04
N ILE A 78 -2.41 1.12 -13.69
CA ILE A 78 -1.79 -0.07 -14.33
C ILE A 78 -2.07 -0.08 -15.85
N SER A 79 -3.26 0.36 -16.28
CA SER A 79 -3.62 0.42 -17.71
C SER A 79 -2.88 1.50 -18.51
N THR A 80 -2.37 2.56 -17.85
CA THR A 80 -1.68 3.66 -18.54
C THR A 80 -0.30 3.23 -19.07
N GLY A 81 0.21 2.07 -18.64
CA GLY A 81 1.48 1.51 -19.13
C GLY A 81 2.70 2.41 -18.87
N ALA A 82 2.56 3.37 -17.95
CA ALA A 82 3.63 4.29 -17.56
C ALA A 82 4.86 3.48 -17.11
N PRO A 83 6.09 3.99 -17.31
CA PRO A 83 7.31 3.22 -17.08
C PRO A 83 7.30 2.60 -15.68
N HIS A 84 7.08 1.29 -15.62
CA HIS A 84 7.03 0.48 -14.39
C HIS A 84 8.37 0.42 -13.64
N VAL A 85 9.31 1.28 -13.99
CA VAL A 85 10.61 1.46 -13.32
C VAL A 85 10.59 2.66 -12.37
N ASP A 86 9.60 3.56 -12.50
CA ASP A 86 9.46 4.69 -11.58
C ASP A 86 8.90 4.18 -10.25
N PHE A 87 9.79 4.17 -9.26
CA PHE A 87 9.52 3.74 -7.90
C PHE A 87 8.27 4.40 -7.30
N VAL A 88 8.09 5.70 -7.55
CA VAL A 88 6.94 6.47 -7.07
C VAL A 88 5.64 5.94 -7.68
N PHE A 89 5.64 5.64 -8.97
CA PHE A 89 4.48 5.10 -9.67
C PHE A 89 4.08 3.73 -9.11
N LEU A 90 5.07 2.83 -8.95
CA LEU A 90 4.89 1.52 -8.30
C LEU A 90 4.40 1.63 -6.85
N SER A 91 4.90 2.61 -6.11
CA SER A 91 4.43 2.89 -4.75
C SER A 91 2.96 3.28 -4.74
N ILE A 92 2.54 4.19 -5.63
CA ILE A 92 1.15 4.68 -5.67
C ILE A 92 0.18 3.56 -6.11
N THR A 93 0.55 2.75 -7.10
CA THR A 93 -0.28 1.59 -7.51
C THR A 93 -0.41 0.56 -6.40
N THR A 94 0.69 0.25 -5.73
CA THR A 94 0.69 -0.68 -4.59
C THR A 94 -0.15 -0.10 -3.45
N TYR A 95 -0.01 1.20 -3.16
CA TYR A 95 -0.77 1.89 -2.13
C TYR A 95 -2.27 1.86 -2.35
N SER A 96 -2.72 2.28 -3.52
CA SER A 96 -4.13 2.24 -3.87
C SER A 96 -4.71 0.82 -3.82
N MET A 97 -3.94 -0.20 -4.21
CA MET A 97 -4.35 -1.61 -4.13
C MET A 97 -4.53 -2.10 -2.68
N TRP A 98 -3.58 -1.79 -1.79
CA TRP A 98 -3.69 -2.20 -0.39
C TRP A 98 -4.84 -1.50 0.33
N VAL A 99 -5.06 -0.22 0.04
CA VAL A 99 -6.20 0.55 0.56
C VAL A 99 -7.52 -0.11 0.14
N SER A 100 -7.65 -0.55 -1.11
CA SER A 100 -8.88 -1.20 -1.56
C SER A 100 -9.13 -2.56 -0.88
N ILE A 101 -8.07 -3.36 -0.70
CA ILE A 101 -8.14 -4.65 0.03
C ILE A 101 -8.56 -4.46 1.50
N ALA A 102 -7.94 -3.51 2.21
CA ALA A 102 -8.28 -3.24 3.60
C ALA A 102 -9.73 -2.74 3.73
N SER A 103 -10.13 -1.85 2.82
CA SER A 103 -11.45 -1.22 2.86
C SER A 103 -12.58 -2.20 2.53
N ILE A 104 -12.40 -3.10 1.54
CA ILE A 104 -13.38 -4.15 1.28
C ILE A 104 -13.47 -5.16 2.43
N GLY A 105 -12.35 -5.42 3.13
CA GLY A 105 -12.34 -6.24 4.35
C GLY A 105 -13.16 -5.65 5.48
N VAL A 106 -13.09 -4.33 5.71
CA VAL A 106 -13.95 -3.62 6.68
C VAL A 106 -15.41 -3.74 6.29
N SER A 107 -15.75 -3.50 5.03
CA SER A 107 -17.12 -3.62 4.51
C SER A 107 -17.69 -5.03 4.72
N TYR A 108 -16.88 -6.07 4.47
CA TYR A 108 -17.26 -7.45 4.73
C TYR A 108 -17.47 -7.74 6.23
N GLY A 109 -16.60 -7.23 7.10
CA GLY A 109 -16.76 -7.35 8.55
C GLY A 109 -18.08 -6.75 9.04
N ILE A 110 -18.42 -5.54 8.58
CA ILE A 110 -19.70 -4.88 8.92
C ILE A 110 -20.89 -5.71 8.41
N SER A 111 -20.79 -6.26 7.21
CA SER A 111 -21.83 -7.11 6.61
C SER A 111 -22.10 -8.37 7.45
N LEU A 112 -21.05 -9.00 7.98
CA LEU A 112 -21.16 -10.18 8.85
C LEU A 112 -21.83 -9.85 10.19
N LEU A 113 -21.55 -8.70 10.78
CA LEU A 113 -22.20 -8.27 12.03
C LEU A 113 -23.70 -8.13 11.87
N MET A 114 -24.15 -7.61 10.73
CA MET A 114 -25.56 -7.37 10.44
C MET A 114 -26.32 -8.67 10.16
N THR A 115 -25.62 -9.68 9.64
CA THR A 115 -26.23 -10.98 9.32
C THR A 115 -26.29 -11.90 10.54
N ASN A 116 -25.37 -11.76 11.51
CA ASN A 116 -25.24 -12.65 12.67
C ASN A 116 -25.43 -11.89 14.01
N PRO A 117 -26.67 -11.78 14.53
CA PRO A 117 -26.98 -10.99 15.72
C PRO A 117 -26.49 -11.59 17.06
N MET A 118 -25.94 -12.82 17.08
CA MET A 118 -25.69 -13.58 18.32
C MET A 118 -24.31 -13.35 18.98
N GLU A 119 -23.32 -12.73 18.31
CA GLU A 119 -21.99 -12.44 18.90
C GLU A 119 -21.37 -11.14 18.35
N THR A 120 -22.03 -10.00 18.62
CA THR A 120 -21.72 -8.71 17.97
C THR A 120 -20.43 -8.03 18.40
N LYS A 121 -19.91 -8.29 19.61
CA LYS A 121 -18.70 -7.61 20.11
C LYS A 121 -17.40 -8.31 19.71
N SER A 122 -17.35 -9.63 19.83
CA SER A 122 -16.14 -10.43 19.58
C SER A 122 -15.72 -10.38 18.12
N VAL A 123 -16.68 -10.50 17.19
CA VAL A 123 -16.41 -10.54 15.74
C VAL A 123 -15.94 -9.18 15.22
N PHE A 124 -16.49 -8.08 15.74
CA PHE A 124 -16.06 -6.73 15.35
C PHE A 124 -14.65 -6.41 15.84
N GLU A 125 -14.33 -6.74 17.10
CA GLU A 125 -12.99 -6.57 17.65
C GLU A 125 -11.97 -7.37 16.83
N ILE A 126 -12.26 -8.63 16.49
CA ILE A 126 -11.36 -9.45 15.67
C ILE A 126 -11.18 -8.85 14.27
N ALA A 127 -12.26 -8.43 13.60
CA ALA A 127 -12.18 -7.82 12.27
C ALA A 127 -11.34 -6.52 12.29
N MET A 128 -11.56 -5.67 13.29
CA MET A 128 -10.82 -4.41 13.47
C MET A 128 -9.35 -4.64 13.84
N ILE A 129 -9.05 -5.65 14.67
CA ILE A 129 -7.67 -6.03 15.01
C ILE A 129 -6.95 -6.54 13.76
N VAL A 130 -7.57 -7.42 12.97
CA VAL A 130 -6.96 -7.94 11.73
C VAL A 130 -6.66 -6.80 10.78
N VAL A 131 -7.64 -5.93 10.51
CA VAL A 131 -7.45 -4.75 9.65
C VAL A 131 -6.38 -3.82 10.24
N GLY A 132 -6.39 -3.56 11.55
CA GLY A 132 -5.41 -2.72 12.23
C GLY A 132 -3.99 -3.25 12.12
N VAL A 133 -3.79 -4.56 12.23
CA VAL A 133 -2.49 -5.20 12.01
C VAL A 133 -2.06 -5.07 10.55
N PHE A 134 -2.96 -5.29 9.59
CA PHE A 134 -2.66 -5.11 8.18
C PHE A 134 -2.27 -3.65 7.86
N VAL A 135 -3.03 -2.68 8.38
CA VAL A 135 -2.73 -1.25 8.24
C VAL A 135 -1.42 -0.88 8.93
N GLY A 136 -1.14 -1.43 10.11
CA GLY A 136 0.10 -1.19 10.85
C GLY A 136 1.33 -1.70 10.10
N ILE A 137 1.30 -2.94 9.62
CA ILE A 137 2.35 -3.51 8.75
C ILE A 137 2.51 -2.64 7.50
N TYR A 138 1.40 -2.17 6.94
CA TYR A 138 1.41 -1.32 5.76
C TYR A 138 2.07 0.05 6.01
N ILE A 139 1.74 0.73 7.11
CA ILE A 139 2.39 1.99 7.53
C ILE A 139 3.89 1.78 7.75
N LEU A 140 4.28 0.66 8.38
CA LEU A 140 5.69 0.32 8.59
C LEU A 140 6.42 0.15 7.25
N LEU A 141 5.83 -0.55 6.27
CA LEU A 141 6.40 -0.67 4.93
C LEU A 141 6.46 0.68 4.21
N LEU A 142 5.43 1.52 4.37
CA LEU A 142 5.34 2.86 3.80
C LEU A 142 6.40 3.81 4.36
N ILE A 143 6.80 3.65 5.63
CA ILE A 143 7.87 4.43 6.28
C ILE A 143 9.24 3.84 5.92
N TYR A 144 9.36 2.51 5.88
CA TYR A 144 10.60 1.83 5.52
C TYR A 144 11.08 2.20 4.11
N PHE A 145 10.18 2.30 3.15
CA PHE A 145 10.49 2.57 1.75
C PHE A 145 11.17 3.94 1.48
N PRO A 146 10.65 5.08 1.97
CA PRO A 146 11.29 6.38 1.83
C PRO A 146 12.55 6.50 2.70
N ILE A 147 12.58 5.89 3.89
CA ILE A 147 13.82 5.85 4.70
C ILE A 147 14.91 5.14 3.90
N ARG A 148 14.59 3.98 3.31
CA ARG A 148 15.53 3.22 2.49
C ARG A 148 16.02 4.04 1.29
N THR A 149 15.16 4.77 0.59
CA THR A 149 15.61 5.60 -0.56
C THR A 149 16.44 6.80 -0.13
N ILE A 150 16.10 7.46 0.96
CA ILE A 150 16.88 8.59 1.50
C ILE A 150 18.26 8.11 1.94
N VAL A 151 18.34 7.00 2.68
CA VAL A 151 19.60 6.42 3.15
C VAL A 151 20.47 5.96 1.98
N LEU A 152 19.90 5.22 1.02
CA LEU A 152 20.64 4.77 -0.18
C LEU A 152 21.06 5.95 -1.06
N GLY A 153 20.23 7.00 -1.15
CA GLY A 153 20.58 8.24 -1.84
C GLY A 153 21.78 8.94 -1.20
N GLY A 154 21.77 9.06 0.13
CA GLY A 154 22.88 9.64 0.89
C GLY A 154 24.19 8.84 0.77
N LEU A 155 24.10 7.50 0.80
CA LEU A 155 25.26 6.62 0.60
C LEU A 155 25.87 6.78 -0.80
N LYS A 156 25.04 6.84 -1.85
CA LYS A 156 25.52 7.11 -3.22
C LYS A 156 26.19 8.47 -3.35
N GLN A 157 25.66 9.48 -2.67
CA GLN A 157 26.26 10.81 -2.66
C GLN A 157 27.64 10.80 -1.98
N ALA A 158 27.77 10.11 -0.85
CA ALA A 158 29.05 9.93 -0.16
C ALA A 158 30.08 9.17 -1.03
N GLU A 159 29.65 8.11 -1.73
CA GLU A 159 30.51 7.36 -2.65
C GLU A 159 31.05 8.24 -3.79
N THR A 160 30.21 9.11 -4.35
CA THR A 160 30.61 10.06 -5.40
C THR A 160 31.61 11.10 -4.89
N GLN A 161 31.41 11.60 -3.66
CA GLN A 161 32.36 12.52 -3.03
C GLN A 161 33.73 11.86 -2.79
N ILE A 162 33.75 10.63 -2.27
CA ILE A 162 35.00 9.89 -2.04
C ILE A 162 35.75 9.65 -3.36
N GLN A 163 35.03 9.29 -4.42
CA GLN A 163 35.64 9.10 -5.75
C GLN A 163 36.29 10.39 -6.26
N SER A 164 35.61 11.53 -6.13
CA SER A 164 36.16 12.83 -6.54
C SER A 164 37.42 13.23 -5.76
N LEU A 165 37.50 12.88 -4.47
CA LEU A 165 38.68 13.11 -3.63
C LEU A 165 39.84 12.20 -4.03
N LEU A 166 39.56 10.93 -4.34
CA LEU A 166 40.55 9.99 -4.84
C LEU A 166 41.15 10.46 -6.18
N ASP A 167 40.31 10.93 -7.10
CA ASP A 167 40.75 11.48 -8.39
C ASP A 167 41.60 12.75 -8.20
N GLY A 168 41.22 13.63 -7.28
CA GLY A 168 42.02 14.82 -6.93
C GLY A 168 43.38 14.47 -6.29
N LEU A 169 43.44 13.42 -5.49
CA LEU A 169 44.68 12.92 -4.90
C LEU A 169 45.60 12.26 -5.93
N ALA A 170 45.08 11.73 -7.04
CA ALA A 170 45.89 11.07 -8.07
C ALA A 170 46.98 12.00 -8.64
N GLY A 171 46.70 13.30 -8.76
CA GLY A 171 47.64 14.31 -9.28
C GLY A 171 48.75 14.79 -8.33
N GLN A 172 48.73 14.39 -7.05
CA GLN A 172 49.76 14.78 -6.08
C GLN A 172 51.00 13.87 -6.10
N PRO A 173 52.19 14.37 -5.75
CA PRO A 173 53.39 13.54 -5.58
C PRO A 173 53.18 12.43 -4.54
N ASP A 174 53.82 11.28 -4.77
CA ASP A 174 53.62 10.08 -3.93
C ASP A 174 54.31 10.23 -2.58
N CYS A 175 53.50 10.39 -1.52
CA CYS A 175 53.95 10.55 -0.14
C CYS A 175 53.34 9.45 0.74
N PRO A 176 54.01 9.02 1.83
CA PRO A 176 53.48 7.99 2.72
C PRO A 176 52.13 8.38 3.35
N SER A 177 51.86 9.68 3.59
CA SER A 177 50.54 10.13 4.07
C SER A 177 49.43 9.96 3.03
N LYS A 178 49.73 10.16 1.74
CA LYS A 178 48.79 9.95 0.62
C LYS A 178 48.36 8.49 0.54
N ARG A 179 49.29 7.54 0.66
CA ARG A 179 48.96 6.10 0.68
C ARG A 179 48.04 5.72 1.83
N ALA A 180 48.24 6.30 3.02
CA ALA A 180 47.35 6.07 4.16
C ALA A 180 45.92 6.57 3.89
N ILE A 181 45.78 7.77 3.31
CA ILE A 181 44.48 8.35 2.97
C ILE A 181 43.75 7.54 1.89
N VAL A 182 44.45 7.13 0.83
CA VAL A 182 43.88 6.29 -0.24
C VAL A 182 43.41 4.94 0.32
N SER A 183 44.21 4.29 1.16
CA SER A 183 43.84 3.03 1.82
C SER A 183 42.58 3.17 2.68
N LEU A 184 42.46 4.29 3.42
CA LEU A 184 41.28 4.60 4.22
C LEU A 184 40.03 4.81 3.35
N CYS A 185 40.13 5.61 2.29
CA CYS A 185 39.03 5.87 1.36
C CYS A 185 38.52 4.61 0.66
N VAL A 186 39.43 3.74 0.20
CA VAL A 186 39.08 2.45 -0.42
C VAL A 186 38.41 1.52 0.59
N THR A 187 38.85 1.53 1.84
CA THR A 187 38.22 0.75 2.92
C THR A 187 36.80 1.26 3.20
N ILE A 188 36.61 2.58 3.26
CA ILE A 188 35.29 3.20 3.46
C ILE A 188 34.35 2.88 2.27
N GLN A 189 34.84 2.98 1.03
CA GLN A 189 34.07 2.57 -0.16
C GLN A 189 33.66 1.10 -0.11
N ARG A 190 34.53 0.21 0.36
CA ARG A 190 34.21 -1.21 0.52
C ARG A 190 33.08 -1.43 1.53
N TRP A 191 33.10 -0.71 2.66
CA TRP A 191 32.01 -0.77 3.65
C TRP A 191 30.69 -0.20 3.12
N ILE A 192 30.74 0.91 2.39
CA ILE A 192 29.56 1.49 1.72
C ILE A 192 29.00 0.49 0.69
N GLY A 193 29.85 -0.17 -0.10
CA GLY A 193 29.45 -1.19 -1.07
C GLY A 193 28.67 -2.34 -0.44
N VAL A 194 29.16 -2.88 0.68
CA VAL A 194 28.49 -3.95 1.45
C VAL A 194 27.13 -3.49 1.98
N LEU A 195 27.05 -2.27 2.54
CA LEU A 195 25.80 -1.68 3.04
C LEU A 195 24.76 -1.44 1.93
N THR A 196 25.21 -1.17 0.71
CA THR A 196 24.33 -0.80 -0.42
C THR A 196 23.83 -2.03 -1.18
N THR A 197 24.64 -3.10 -1.26
CA THR A 197 24.31 -4.33 -2.00
C THR A 197 23.67 -5.43 -1.15
N GLY A 198 23.72 -5.32 0.19
CA GLY A 198 23.06 -6.27 1.09
C GLY A 198 23.63 -7.69 1.05
N TYR A 199 24.83 -7.86 0.51
CA TYR A 199 25.63 -9.09 0.47
C TYR A 199 27.05 -8.79 0.94
#